data_AF-A0A9E4D286-F1
#
_entry.id   AF-A0A9E4D286-F1
#
_cell.length_a   1.000
_cell.length_b   1.000
_cell.length_c   1.000
_cell.angle_alpha   90.00
_cell.angle_beta   90.00
_cell.angle_gamma   90.00
#
_symmetry.space_group_name_H-M   'P 1'
#
loop_
_entity.id
_entity.type
_entity.pdbx_description
1 polymer ?
#
loop_
_entity_poly.entity_id
_entity_poly.type
_entity_poly.pdbx_seq_one_letter_code
_entity_poly.pdbx_strand_id
1 'polypeptide(L)'
;LIVIGAPPSWASLCLAAPALFLGLVVNITAQHVFAAVAFWLRNSRATWFVYQKFVFVVGGMLLPLEVLPDWLETLARWLPFMAMAYVPARLAAGFFEPELLLIQLAWLVVAFISAAAVFSWGERRLTAGVS
;
A
#
# COMPACT_ATOMS: atom_id res chain seq x y z
N LEU A 1 6.82 -12.71 -22.16
CA LEU A 1 8.26 -12.49 -21.88
C LEU A 1 8.43 -12.52 -20.38
N ILE A 2 9.31 -13.41 -19.90
CA ILE A 2 9.50 -13.67 -18.48
C ILE A 2 10.25 -12.47 -17.88
N VAL A 3 9.52 -11.60 -17.17
CA VAL A 3 10.04 -10.44 -16.42
C VAL A 3 10.73 -10.96 -15.15
N ILE A 4 11.82 -11.69 -15.30
CA ILE A 4 12.73 -11.96 -14.18
C ILE A 4 13.78 -10.85 -14.26
N GLY A 5 13.92 -10.07 -13.19
CA GLY A 5 14.94 -9.05 -13.11
C GLY A 5 16.34 -9.64 -13.27
N ALA A 6 17.34 -8.77 -13.45
CA ALA A 6 18.73 -9.22 -13.39
C ALA A 6 18.96 -10.01 -12.08
N PRO A 7 19.93 -10.95 -12.05
CA PRO A 7 20.22 -11.70 -10.83
C PRO A 7 20.36 -10.74 -9.64
N PRO A 8 19.68 -11.00 -8.51
CA PRO A 8 19.64 -10.06 -7.40
C PRO A 8 21.06 -9.70 -6.97
N SER A 9 21.42 -8.46 -7.22
CA SER A 9 22.69 -7.88 -6.82
C SER A 9 22.60 -7.37 -5.39
N TRP A 10 23.74 -7.28 -4.70
CA TRP A 10 23.80 -6.67 -3.37
C TRP A 10 23.17 -5.27 -3.33
N ALA A 11 23.33 -4.48 -4.40
CA ALA A 11 22.72 -3.17 -4.53
C ALA A 11 21.18 -3.22 -4.54
N SER A 12 20.58 -4.14 -5.30
CA SER A 12 19.12 -4.33 -5.32
C SER A 12 18.57 -4.85 -3.98
N LEU A 13 19.31 -5.73 -3.30
CA LEU A 13 18.92 -6.23 -1.96
C LEU A 13 18.97 -5.13 -0.91
N CYS A 14 19.97 -4.24 -0.96
CA CYS A 14 20.06 -3.07 -0.10
C CYS A 14 18.89 -2.09 -0.31
N LEU A 15 18.29 -2.02 -1.51
CA LEU A 15 17.06 -1.26 -1.76
C LEU A 15 15.80 -2.02 -1.33
N ALA A 16 15.78 -3.34 -1.49
CA ALA A 16 14.63 -4.18 -1.13
C ALA A 16 14.34 -4.16 0.37
N ALA A 17 15.36 -4.14 1.23
CA ALA A 17 15.20 -4.11 2.68
C ALA A 17 14.41 -2.88 3.20
N PRO A 18 14.81 -1.63 2.91
CA PRO A 18 14.01 -0.46 3.29
C PRO A 18 12.66 -0.44 2.55
N ALA A 19 12.58 -0.96 1.32
CA ALA A 19 11.31 -1.03 0.60
C ALA A 19 10.29 -1.95 1.27
N LEU A 20 10.72 -3.09 1.79
CA LEU A 20 9.88 -4.01 2.55
C LEU A 20 9.39 -3.35 3.84
N PHE A 21 10.29 -2.65 4.54
CA PHE A 21 9.91 -1.93 5.76
C PHE A 21 8.90 -0.82 5.47
N LEU A 22 9.17 0.05 4.49
CA LEU A 22 8.25 1.11 4.11
C LEU A 22 6.91 0.56 3.62
N GLY A 23 6.93 -0.48 2.78
CA GLY A 23 5.72 -1.15 2.29
C GLY A 23 4.86 -1.70 3.44
N LEU A 24 5.49 -2.29 4.44
CA LEU A 24 4.82 -2.77 5.66
C LEU A 24 4.19 -1.62 6.45
N VAL A 25 4.91 -0.52 6.68
CA VAL A 25 4.39 0.64 7.42
C VAL A 25 3.20 1.26 6.68
N VAL A 26 3.33 1.49 5.37
CA VAL A 26 2.23 2.00 4.53
C VAL A 26 1.02 1.07 4.61
N ASN A 27 1.24 -0.24 4.57
CA ASN A 27 0.17 -1.23 4.67
C ASN A 27 -0.56 -1.14 6.01
N ILE A 28 0.17 -1.14 7.13
CA ILE A 28 -0.40 -1.03 8.48
C ILE A 28 -1.18 0.28 8.62
N THR A 29 -0.63 1.41 8.20
CA THR A 29 -1.32 2.70 8.29
C THR A 29 -2.59 2.73 7.44
N ALA A 30 -2.56 2.16 6.23
CA ALA A 30 -3.76 2.04 5.41
C ALA A 30 -4.83 1.14 6.08
N GLN A 31 -4.44 0.04 6.72
CA GLN A 31 -5.38 -0.82 7.46
C GLN A 31 -6.12 -0.04 8.55
N HIS A 32 -5.45 0.89 9.25
CA HIS A 32 -6.11 1.75 10.25
C HIS A 32 -7.16 2.67 9.62
N VAL A 33 -6.87 3.25 8.45
CA VAL A 33 -7.84 4.06 7.71
C VAL A 33 -9.06 3.22 7.29
N PHE A 34 -8.82 2.02 6.74
CA PHE A 34 -9.90 1.10 6.38
C PHE A 34 -10.70 0.60 7.59
N ALA A 35 -10.08 0.43 8.75
CA ALA A 35 -10.78 0.07 9.99
C ALA A 35 -11.75 1.18 10.44
N ALA A 36 -11.39 2.45 10.27
CA ALA A 36 -12.32 3.54 10.55
C ALA A 36 -13.47 3.63 9.54
N VAL A 37 -13.20 3.35 8.26
CA VAL A 37 -14.23 3.22 7.23
C VAL A 37 -15.20 2.07 7.58
N ALA A 38 -14.67 0.94 8.05
CA ALA A 38 -15.46 -0.20 8.52
C ALA A 38 -16.39 0.16 9.70
N PHE A 39 -15.92 0.99 10.63
CA PHE A 39 -16.73 1.48 11.74
C PHE A 39 -17.94 2.29 11.23
N TRP A 40 -17.74 3.13 10.21
CA TRP A 40 -18.81 3.91 9.61
C TRP A 40 -19.81 3.06 8.83
N LEU A 41 -19.31 2.11 8.03
CA LEU A 41 -20.13 1.14 7.29
C LEU A 41 -20.85 0.12 8.18
N ARG A 42 -20.50 0.07 9.49
CA ARG A 42 -20.94 -0.96 10.44
C ARG A 42 -20.73 -2.39 9.93
N ASN A 43 -19.78 -2.59 9.03
CA ASN A 43 -19.49 -3.87 8.40
C ASN A 43 -17.98 -4.03 8.17
N SER A 44 -17.30 -4.54 9.19
CA SER A 44 -15.85 -4.79 9.16
C SER A 44 -15.46 -5.89 8.20
N ARG A 45 -16.27 -6.96 8.08
CA ARG A 45 -15.97 -8.10 7.22
C ARG A 45 -15.95 -7.70 5.75
N ALA A 46 -16.98 -6.98 5.28
CA ALA A 46 -17.04 -6.54 3.89
C ALA A 46 -15.91 -5.56 3.55
N THR A 47 -15.63 -4.61 4.46
CA THR A 47 -14.56 -3.62 4.27
C THR A 47 -13.19 -4.30 4.19
N TRP A 48 -12.92 -5.26 5.08
CA TRP A 48 -11.68 -6.04 5.07
C TRP A 48 -11.54 -6.87 3.80
N PHE A 49 -12.61 -7.53 3.36
CA PHE A 49 -12.61 -8.31 2.12
C PHE A 49 -12.26 -7.43 0.91
N VAL A 50 -12.87 -6.25 0.80
CA VAL A 50 -12.59 -5.29 -0.28
C VAL A 50 -11.14 -4.81 -0.22
N TYR A 51 -10.65 -4.45 0.96
CA TYR A 51 -9.26 -4.04 1.16
C TYR A 51 -8.27 -5.11 0.68
N GLN A 52 -8.47 -6.38 1.09
CA GLN A 52 -7.62 -7.48 0.65
C GLN A 52 -7.63 -7.65 -0.87
N LYS A 53 -8.81 -7.54 -1.51
CA LYS A 53 -8.91 -7.62 -2.98
C LYS A 53 -8.10 -6.52 -3.68
N PHE A 54 -8.15 -5.30 -3.17
CA PHE A 54 -7.32 -4.22 -3.70
C PHE A 54 -5.83 -4.51 -3.56
N VAL A 55 -5.36 -4.93 -2.37
CA VAL A 55 -3.95 -5.26 -2.17
C VAL A 55 -3.51 -6.42 -3.08
N PHE A 56 -4.32 -7.46 -3.24
CA PHE A 56 -3.96 -8.61 -4.06
C PHE A 56 -3.91 -8.30 -5.56
N VAL A 57 -4.92 -7.60 -6.08
CA VAL A 57 -5.07 -7.33 -7.52
C VAL A 57 -4.28 -6.10 -7.93
N VAL A 58 -4.51 -4.99 -7.24
CA VAL A 58 -3.98 -3.66 -7.58
C VAL A 58 -2.64 -3.42 -6.91
N GLY A 59 -2.33 -4.11 -5.82
CA GLY A 59 -1.01 -4.06 -5.19
C GLY A 59 0.04 -4.95 -5.85
N GLY A 60 -0.32 -5.76 -6.86
CA GLY A 60 0.63 -6.57 -7.62
C GLY A 60 1.14 -7.82 -6.90
N MET A 61 0.41 -8.35 -5.91
CA MET A 61 0.79 -9.59 -5.21
C MET A 61 0.50 -10.85 -6.05
N LEU A 62 -0.59 -10.85 -6.83
CA LEU A 62 -0.95 -12.00 -7.66
C LEU A 62 -0.13 -12.07 -8.94
N LEU A 63 0.05 -10.92 -9.59
CA LEU A 63 0.72 -10.77 -10.86
C LEU A 63 1.46 -9.42 -10.86
N PRO A 64 2.58 -9.30 -11.58
CA PRO A 64 3.20 -8.00 -11.84
C PRO A 64 2.18 -7.03 -12.48
N LEU A 65 2.29 -5.74 -12.16
CA LEU A 65 1.38 -4.71 -12.65
C LEU A 65 1.35 -4.64 -14.18
N GLU A 66 2.46 -4.96 -14.84
CA GLU A 66 2.63 -4.94 -16.29
C GLU A 66 1.84 -6.03 -17.02
N VAL A 67 1.25 -6.97 -16.28
CA VAL A 67 0.37 -8.02 -16.84
C VAL A 67 -1.10 -7.60 -16.77
N LEU A 68 -1.42 -6.51 -16.05
CA LEU A 68 -2.78 -6.01 -15.95
C LEU A 68 -3.21 -5.30 -17.25
N PRO A 69 -4.52 -5.22 -17.55
CA PRO A 69 -5.01 -4.37 -18.63
C PRO A 69 -4.60 -2.90 -18.44
N ASP A 70 -4.29 -2.18 -19.52
CA ASP A 70 -3.72 -0.81 -19.48
C ASP A 70 -4.43 0.15 -18.52
N TRP A 71 -5.77 0.14 -18.52
CA TRP A 71 -6.58 0.99 -17.66
C TRP A 71 -6.40 0.65 -16.17
N LEU A 72 -6.25 -0.63 -15.84
CA LEU A 72 -6.10 -1.13 -14.49
C LEU A 72 -4.66 -0.98 -13.99
N GLU A 73 -3.68 -1.21 -14.87
CA GLU A 73 -2.28 -0.91 -14.59
C GLU A 73 -2.12 0.57 -14.24
N THR A 74 -2.68 1.46 -15.07
CA THR A 74 -2.65 2.91 -14.83
C THR A 74 -3.25 3.21 -13.46
N LEU A 75 -4.47 2.74 -13.20
CA LEU A 75 -5.13 2.95 -11.90
C LEU A 75 -4.29 2.45 -10.73
N ALA A 76 -3.65 1.29 -10.87
CA ALA A 76 -2.84 0.68 -9.83
C ALA A 76 -1.58 1.49 -9.50
N ARG A 77 -0.93 2.07 -10.51
CA ARG A 77 0.24 2.95 -10.34
C ARG A 77 -0.11 4.25 -9.59
N TRP A 78 -1.35 4.70 -9.69
CA TRP A 78 -1.87 5.88 -8.98
C TRP A 78 -2.40 5.57 -7.57
N LEU A 79 -2.36 4.32 -7.12
CA LEU A 79 -2.91 3.89 -5.83
C LEU A 79 -1.79 3.53 -4.83
N PRO A 80 -2.07 3.61 -3.51
CA PRO A 80 -1.09 3.28 -2.48
C PRO A 80 -0.75 1.78 -2.44
N PHE A 81 -1.57 0.92 -3.04
CA PHE A 81 -1.40 -0.53 -2.97
C PHE A 81 -0.11 -1.00 -3.66
N MET A 82 0.29 -0.35 -4.76
CA MET A 82 1.56 -0.61 -5.43
C MET A 82 2.74 -0.41 -4.47
N ALA A 83 2.72 0.65 -3.66
CA ALA A 83 3.77 0.96 -2.71
C ALA A 83 3.88 -0.10 -1.59
N MET A 84 2.81 -0.83 -1.29
CA MET A 84 2.78 -1.84 -0.23
C MET A 84 3.40 -3.17 -0.67
N ALA A 85 3.13 -3.61 -1.89
CA ALA A 85 3.41 -4.98 -2.33
C ALA A 85 4.25 -5.07 -3.61
N TYR A 86 3.90 -4.32 -4.65
CA TYR A 86 4.61 -4.36 -5.93
C TYR A 86 6.04 -3.82 -5.83
N VAL A 87 6.23 -2.63 -5.24
CA VAL A 87 7.55 -2.01 -5.11
C VAL A 87 8.56 -2.94 -4.40
N PRO A 88 8.28 -3.48 -3.20
CA PRO A 88 9.24 -4.36 -2.53
C PRO A 88 9.49 -5.65 -3.32
N ALA A 89 8.46 -6.23 -3.96
CA ALA A 89 8.63 -7.41 -4.79
C ALA A 89 9.53 -7.14 -6.00
N ARG A 90 9.35 -6.00 -6.68
CA ARG A 90 10.15 -5.58 -7.82
C ARG A 90 11.63 -5.37 -7.46
N LEU A 91 11.89 -4.65 -6.37
CA LEU A 91 13.26 -4.43 -5.91
C LEU A 91 13.92 -5.74 -5.45
N ALA A 92 13.16 -6.62 -4.78
CA ALA A 92 13.62 -7.95 -4.39
C ALA A 92 13.90 -8.88 -5.60
N ALA A 93 13.20 -8.66 -6.72
CA ALA A 93 13.42 -9.40 -7.98
C ALA A 93 14.67 -8.94 -8.73
N GLY A 94 15.46 -7.99 -8.20
CA GLY A 94 16.75 -7.58 -8.76
C GLY A 94 16.72 -6.28 -9.58
N PHE A 95 15.57 -5.61 -9.65
CA PHE A 95 15.47 -4.31 -10.31
C PHE A 95 16.08 -3.20 -9.42
N PHE A 96 16.93 -2.36 -10.01
CA PHE A 96 17.56 -1.24 -9.30
C PHE A 96 16.85 0.07 -9.66
N GLU A 97 15.81 0.41 -8.90
CA GLU A 97 14.93 1.56 -9.14
C GLU A 97 14.70 2.33 -7.82
N PRO A 98 15.72 3.08 -7.32
CA PRO A 98 15.67 3.76 -6.03
C PRO A 98 14.54 4.80 -5.92
N GLU A 99 14.07 5.36 -7.03
CA GLU A 99 12.94 6.27 -7.11
C GLU A 99 11.64 5.67 -6.56
N LEU A 100 11.49 4.34 -6.57
CA LEU A 100 10.32 3.68 -5.99
C LEU A 100 10.24 3.86 -4.47
N LEU A 101 11.37 4.07 -3.78
CA LEU A 101 11.38 4.41 -2.36
C LEU A 101 10.75 5.79 -2.11
N LEU A 102 10.94 6.74 -3.03
CA LEU A 102 10.30 8.06 -2.92
C LEU A 102 8.78 7.95 -3.06
N ILE A 103 8.31 7.06 -3.95
CA ILE A 103 6.88 6.75 -4.09
C ILE A 103 6.34 6.15 -2.78
N GLN A 104 7.05 5.22 -2.16
CA GLN A 104 6.65 4.67 -0.86
C GLN A 104 6.63 5.71 0.24
N LEU A 105 7.63 6.60 0.30
CA LEU A 105 7.67 7.70 1.26
C LEU A 105 6.52 8.69 1.05
N ALA A 106 6.21 9.05 -0.20
CA ALA A 106 5.08 9.90 -0.51
C ALA A 106 3.77 9.28 -0.02
N TRP A 107 3.54 8.00 -0.32
CA TRP A 107 2.35 7.28 0.16
C TRP A 107 2.32 7.08 1.67
N LEU A 108 3.48 6.93 2.32
CA LEU A 108 3.58 6.89 3.77
C LEU A 108 3.09 8.20 4.39
N VAL A 109 3.51 9.34 3.85
CA VAL A 109 3.04 10.66 4.31
C VAL A 109 1.53 10.78 4.11
N VAL A 110 1.01 10.42 2.93
CA VAL A 110 -0.45 10.47 2.65
C VAL A 110 -1.22 9.55 3.60
N ALA A 111 -0.74 8.34 3.83
CA ALA A 111 -1.38 7.39 4.73
C ALA A 111 -1.37 7.89 6.17
N PHE A 112 -0.26 8.47 6.63
CA PHE A 112 -0.14 9.01 7.98
C PHE A 112 -1.07 10.20 8.21
N ILE A 113 -1.14 11.13 7.26
CA ILE A 113 -2.09 12.25 7.28
C ILE A 113 -3.54 11.73 7.32
N SER A 114 -3.85 10.73 6.48
CA SER A 114 -5.19 10.12 6.43
C SER A 114 -5.57 9.46 7.75
N ALA A 115 -4.63 8.73 8.36
CA ALA A 115 -4.82 8.09 9.66
C ALA A 115 -5.00 9.12 10.79
N ALA A 116 -4.20 10.20 10.80
CA ALA A 116 -4.33 11.29 11.76
C ALA A 116 -5.67 12.03 11.62
N ALA A 117 -6.13 12.28 10.39
CA ALA A 117 -7.44 12.88 10.12
C ALA A 117 -8.57 11.99 10.67
N VAL A 118 -8.49 10.69 10.41
CA VAL A 118 -9.43 9.69 10.95
C VAL A 118 -9.44 9.69 12.48
N PHE A 119 -8.28 9.73 13.11
CA PHE A 119 -8.15 9.71 14.57
C PHE A 119 -8.78 10.94 15.21
N SER A 120 -8.43 12.14 14.72
CA SER A 120 -9.00 13.41 15.21
C SER A 120 -10.52 13.49 15.04
N TRP A 121 -11.07 12.87 14.00
CA TRP A 121 -12.51 12.77 13.80
C TRP A 121 -13.18 11.79 14.78
N GLY A 122 -12.50 10.68 15.08
CA GLY A 122 -12.93 9.72 16.11
C GLY A 122 -13.05 10.37 17.49
N GLU A 123 -12.05 11.15 17.89
CA GLU A 123 -12.05 11.88 19.18
C GLU A 123 -13.26 12.79 19.32
N ARG A 124 -13.54 13.62 18.30
CA ARG A 124 -14.68 14.56 18.31
C ARG A 124 -16.03 13.86 18.51
N ARG A 125 -16.19 12.64 17.97
CA ARG A 125 -17.43 11.87 18.11
C ARG A 125 -17.61 11.28 19.50
N LEU A 126 -16.53 10.85 20.14
CA LEU A 126 -16.57 10.30 21.49
C LEU A 126 -16.90 11.40 22.52
N THR A 127 -16.37 12.62 22.33
CA THR A 127 -16.67 13.74 23.22
C THR A 127 -18.11 14.26 23.06
N ALA A 128 -18.67 14.24 21.84
CA ALA A 128 -20.04 14.71 21.58
C ALA A 128 -21.15 13.73 22.01
N GLY A 129 -20.82 12.48 22.34
CA GLY A 129 -21.77 11.49 22.86
C GLY A 129 -21.90 11.47 24.38
N VAL A 130 -21.18 12.33 25.09
CA VAL A 130 -21.07 12.38 26.56
C VAL A 130 -21.66 13.69 27.14
N SER A 131 -22.30 14.53 26.32
CA SER A 131 -23.03 15.74 26.75
C SER A 131 -24.50 15.64 26.40
#